data_AF-A0A1Y1V880-F1
#
_entry.id   AF-A0A1Y1V880-F1
#
_cell.length_a   1.000
_cell.length_b   1.000
_cell.length_c   1.000
_cell.angle_alpha   90.00
_cell.angle_beta   90.00
_cell.angle_gamma   90.00
#
_symmetry.space_group_name_H-M   'P 1'
#
loop_
_entity.id
_entity.type
_entity.pdbx_description
1 polymer ?
#
loop_
_entity_poly.entity_id
_entity_poly.type
_entity_poly.pdbx_seq_one_letter_code
_entity_poly.pdbx_strand_id
1 'polypeptide(L)'
;MKIKNIFLTFTTLLTVTKAYEIKCKEYYSTQKGNICLDVSLKNGVSLYRLRTLNPDIDCKHLKPDTSICIKGSINITKNGICGHGKGSCPYGECCSKEGICGLSTKHCGVGCNPKYGICHKDITSFDANVNQKLKNIKVQNANNTIENSNGNGFETETINDIMEHLNMTKKQAKQFYTYGNKAISYYSDTFKYSVDHKLSLKKCIQMCDKANEKFISLSNNKTNNFNLKTYNKYLKSHNEATTIDDEFLLNTCKSKCYMIKEINENDAAINKNKILKLKRDLDHCDPSSQGKISLVTNNYKNGIPQYKQDNGSAETGIVTVNGCSIPLLQDFYNSDDYGLFVPVCNSHDLCYECQVGKSTCDNRFLNNMKNLCQIYDKWWQYLTDYLTCLGEAELFYAAVNTSFAQDAYDACKIYNSDPNCALCGARVIVKDKLLENPFYVKM
;
A
#
# COMPACT_ATOMS: atom_id res chain seq x y z
N MET A 1 34.48 42.88 53.50
CA MET A 1 33.42 41.88 53.76
C MET A 1 32.88 41.43 52.41
N LYS A 2 33.10 40.16 52.02
CA LYS A 2 32.76 39.62 50.69
C LYS A 2 31.26 39.31 50.62
N ILE A 3 30.53 39.94 49.69
CA ILE A 3 29.22 39.45 49.26
C ILE A 3 29.44 38.79 47.89
N LYS A 4 29.43 37.46 47.87
CA LYS A 4 29.47 36.66 46.64
C LYS A 4 28.09 36.75 45.98
N ASN A 5 28.03 37.37 44.80
CA ASN A 5 26.91 37.16 43.88
C ASN A 5 26.98 35.73 43.36
N ILE A 6 26.14 34.86 43.90
CA ILE A 6 25.88 33.52 43.36
C ILE A 6 24.91 33.73 42.20
N PHE A 7 25.44 33.72 40.97
CA PHE A 7 24.63 33.49 39.78
C PHE A 7 24.16 32.04 39.83
N LEU A 8 22.90 31.83 40.20
CA LEU A 8 22.23 30.55 40.10
C LEU A 8 21.97 30.31 38.61
N THR A 9 22.91 29.67 37.92
CA THR A 9 22.67 29.16 36.56
C THR A 9 21.64 28.04 36.68
N PHE A 10 20.38 28.35 36.37
CA PHE A 10 19.37 27.34 36.10
C PHE A 10 19.77 26.61 34.81
N THR A 11 20.62 25.59 34.93
CA THR A 11 20.70 24.56 33.91
C THR A 11 19.36 23.84 33.96
N THR A 12 18.42 24.29 33.13
CA THR A 12 17.29 23.48 32.73
C THR A 12 17.86 22.27 32.01
N LEU A 13 18.14 21.23 32.79
CA LEU A 13 18.28 19.89 32.27
C LEU A 13 16.91 19.58 31.65
N LEU A 14 16.75 19.89 30.37
CA LEU A 14 15.66 19.37 29.56
C LEU A 14 15.86 17.86 29.57
N THR A 15 15.28 17.20 30.57
CA THR A 15 14.99 15.79 30.51
C THR A 15 14.06 15.64 29.32
N VAL A 16 14.63 15.34 28.15
CA VAL A 16 13.86 14.89 27.01
C VAL A 16 13.16 13.64 27.51
N THR A 17 11.88 13.80 27.85
CA THR A 17 11.04 12.71 28.30
C THR A 17 11.13 11.63 27.24
N LYS A 18 11.62 10.45 27.64
CA LYS A 18 11.64 9.23 26.82
C LYS A 18 10.25 9.01 26.27
N ALA A 19 9.99 9.48 25.06
CA ALA A 19 8.70 9.34 24.42
C ALA A 19 8.90 8.98 22.96
N TYR A 20 9.67 7.92 22.75
CA TYR A 20 9.52 7.02 21.61
C TYR A 20 9.46 5.60 22.18
N GLU A 21 8.36 4.89 21.97
CA GLU A 21 8.32 3.43 22.15
C GLU A 21 9.07 2.69 21.01
N ILE A 22 9.69 3.46 20.11
CA ILE A 22 10.71 2.98 19.19
C ILE A 22 11.99 2.79 19.99
N LYS A 23 12.32 1.52 20.29
CA LYS A 23 13.59 1.14 20.90
C LYS A 23 14.64 1.09 19.80
N CYS A 24 15.12 2.27 19.42
CA CYS A 24 16.18 2.36 18.44
C CYS A 24 17.49 1.80 19.01
N LYS A 25 18.20 1.03 18.20
CA LYS A 25 19.47 0.37 18.50
C LYS A 25 20.63 1.01 17.77
N GLU A 26 20.40 1.48 16.54
CA GLU A 26 21.43 2.12 15.73
C GLU A 26 20.85 3.35 15.01
N TYR A 27 21.65 4.41 14.96
CA TYR A 27 21.29 5.70 14.39
C TYR A 27 22.24 6.10 13.27
N TYR A 28 21.72 6.83 12.29
CA TYR A 28 22.47 7.49 11.23
C TYR A 28 22.36 9.00 11.39
N SER A 29 23.47 9.73 11.30
CA SER A 29 23.47 11.20 11.27
C SER A 29 23.38 11.67 9.81
N THR A 30 22.34 12.43 9.49
CA THR A 30 22.10 12.92 8.13
C THR A 30 23.15 13.90 7.65
N GLN A 31 23.49 13.83 6.37
CA GLN A 31 24.35 14.80 5.71
C GLN A 31 23.50 15.78 4.90
N LYS A 32 24.08 16.95 4.60
CA LYS A 32 23.42 17.96 3.75
C LYS A 32 23.02 17.35 2.40
N GLY A 33 21.74 17.50 2.06
CA GLY A 33 21.18 17.03 0.79
C GLY A 33 20.72 15.57 0.79
N ASN A 34 20.89 14.82 1.89
CA ASN A 34 20.31 13.47 1.98
C ASN A 34 18.78 13.52 2.02
N ILE A 35 18.16 12.54 1.38
CA ILE A 35 16.76 12.17 1.59
C ILE A 35 16.67 10.80 2.27
N CYS A 36 15.47 10.40 2.73
CA CYS A 36 15.30 9.10 3.38
C CYS A 36 15.71 7.92 2.49
N LEU A 37 15.56 8.04 1.16
CA LEU A 37 15.94 6.97 0.23
C LEU A 37 17.46 6.72 0.26
N ASP A 38 18.28 7.76 0.35
CA ASP A 38 19.73 7.64 0.47
C ASP A 38 20.11 6.95 1.78
N VAL A 39 19.49 7.37 2.88
CA VAL A 39 19.71 6.80 4.22
C VAL A 39 19.31 5.33 4.25
N SER A 40 18.18 5.00 3.63
CA SER A 40 17.67 3.63 3.49
C SER A 40 18.71 2.73 2.82
N LEU A 41 19.16 3.10 1.63
CA LEU A 41 20.08 2.28 0.85
C LEU A 41 21.46 2.16 1.49
N LYS A 42 21.99 3.27 2.03
CA LYS A 42 23.29 3.29 2.70
C LYS A 42 23.35 2.38 3.92
N ASN A 43 22.23 2.19 4.61
CA ASN A 43 22.15 1.39 5.83
C ASN A 43 21.48 0.03 5.62
N GLY A 44 21.15 -0.33 4.37
CA GLY A 44 20.57 -1.62 4.03
C GLY A 44 19.22 -1.91 4.68
N VAL A 45 18.42 -0.86 4.87
CA VAL A 45 17.06 -0.90 5.42
C VAL A 45 16.09 -0.40 4.37
N SER A 46 14.93 -1.01 4.21
CA SER A 46 13.95 -0.52 3.23
C SER A 46 13.47 0.89 3.58
N LEU A 47 13.14 1.69 2.58
CA LEU A 47 12.55 3.03 2.80
C LEU A 47 11.29 2.93 3.66
N TYR A 48 10.53 1.85 3.49
CA TYR A 48 9.36 1.54 4.28
C TYR A 48 9.72 1.41 5.77
N ARG A 49 10.64 0.49 6.10
CA ARG A 49 11.08 0.24 7.49
C ARG A 49 11.72 1.48 8.11
N LEU A 50 12.50 2.23 7.34
CA LEU A 50 13.09 3.48 7.78
C LEU A 50 12.01 4.48 8.20
N ARG A 51 10.96 4.67 7.40
CA ARG A 51 9.87 5.58 7.75
C ARG A 51 9.06 5.10 8.95
N THR A 52 8.85 3.79 9.10
CA THR A 52 8.21 3.23 10.31
C THR A 52 9.02 3.54 11.58
N LEU A 53 10.36 3.45 11.50
CA LEU A 53 11.25 3.77 12.62
C LEU A 53 11.36 5.28 12.89
N ASN A 54 10.88 6.13 11.97
CA ASN A 54 11.05 7.58 12.01
C ASN A 54 9.78 8.32 11.53
N PRO A 55 8.62 8.12 12.17
CA PRO A 55 7.33 8.62 11.68
C PRO A 55 7.21 10.15 11.65
N ASP A 56 8.01 10.85 12.46
CA ASP A 56 8.00 12.32 12.57
C ASP A 56 8.85 13.06 11.51
N ILE A 57 9.55 12.32 10.65
CA ILE A 57 10.57 12.89 9.77
C ILE A 57 10.01 13.22 8.38
N ASP A 58 10.23 14.45 7.94
CA ASP A 58 10.00 14.84 6.54
C ASP A 58 11.10 14.25 5.65
N CYS A 59 10.78 13.12 5.01
CA CYS A 59 11.70 12.40 4.15
C CYS A 59 12.18 13.15 2.90
N LYS A 60 11.52 14.27 2.54
CA LYS A 60 11.92 15.12 1.41
C LYS A 60 12.89 16.23 1.85
N HIS A 61 12.88 16.62 3.12
CA HIS A 61 13.67 17.74 3.64
C HIS A 61 14.41 17.38 4.93
N LEU A 62 15.34 16.42 4.86
CA LEU A 62 16.17 16.07 6.01
C LEU A 62 17.14 17.21 6.33
N LYS A 63 17.08 17.72 7.57
CA LYS A 63 18.08 18.66 8.07
C LYS A 63 19.40 17.91 8.30
N PRO A 64 20.58 18.51 8.04
CA PRO A 64 21.86 17.94 8.44
C PRO A 64 21.90 17.65 9.95
N ASP A 65 22.68 16.65 10.34
CA ASP A 65 22.87 16.21 11.74
C ASP A 65 21.59 15.78 12.47
N THR A 66 20.54 15.44 11.70
CA THR A 66 19.35 14.78 12.24
C THR A 66 19.68 13.30 12.50
N SER A 67 19.41 12.84 13.71
CA SER A 67 19.58 11.44 14.09
C SER A 67 18.40 10.61 13.59
N ILE A 68 18.65 9.71 12.64
CA ILE A 68 17.65 8.81 12.04
C ILE A 68 17.83 7.41 12.61
N CYS A 69 16.77 6.80 13.11
CA CYS A 69 16.81 5.41 13.53
C CYS A 69 16.87 4.46 12.33
N ILE A 70 17.97 3.74 12.16
CA ILE A 70 18.16 2.80 11.03
C ILE A 70 17.96 1.34 11.43
N LYS A 71 18.01 1.06 12.74
CA LYS A 71 17.74 -0.26 13.30
C LYS A 71 17.14 -0.12 14.66
N GLY A 72 16.04 -0.82 14.90
CA GLY A 72 15.34 -0.78 16.16
C GLY A 72 14.19 -1.77 16.17
N SER A 73 13.51 -1.82 17.30
CA SER A 73 12.23 -2.50 17.44
C SER A 73 11.14 -1.49 17.74
N ILE A 74 9.98 -1.68 17.15
CA ILE A 74 8.79 -0.87 17.38
C ILE A 74 7.77 -1.79 18.03
N ASN A 75 7.15 -1.32 19.11
CA ASN A 75 6.00 -2.00 19.68
C ASN A 75 4.78 -1.61 18.85
N ILE A 76 4.43 -2.38 17.81
CA ILE A 76 3.21 -2.13 17.05
C ILE A 76 2.03 -2.76 17.78
N THR A 77 0.94 -1.99 17.89
CA THR A 77 -0.28 -2.47 18.51
C THR A 77 -0.94 -3.56 17.68
N LYS A 78 -1.43 -4.61 18.35
CA LYS A 78 -2.11 -5.75 17.70
C LYS A 78 -3.63 -5.66 17.72
N ASN A 79 -4.17 -4.68 18.44
CA ASN A 79 -5.62 -4.51 18.63
C ASN A 79 -6.10 -3.13 18.15
N GLY A 80 -5.28 -2.43 17.35
CA GLY A 80 -5.63 -1.11 16.82
C GLY A 80 -5.66 0.01 17.87
N ILE A 81 -5.24 -0.25 19.12
CA ILE A 81 -5.18 0.77 20.17
C ILE A 81 -3.74 1.28 20.28
N CYS A 82 -3.54 2.58 20.08
CA CYS A 82 -2.24 3.22 20.10
C CYS A 82 -2.08 4.20 21.26
N GLY A 83 -0.83 4.59 21.51
CA GLY A 83 -0.46 5.53 22.56
C GLY A 83 0.51 4.95 23.57
N HIS A 84 0.78 5.72 24.61
CA HIS A 84 1.72 5.34 25.65
C HIS A 84 1.28 4.06 26.37
N GLY A 85 2.19 3.08 26.45
CA GLY A 85 1.99 1.74 26.97
C GLY A 85 1.22 0.78 26.06
N LYS A 86 0.76 1.25 24.89
CA LYS A 86 -0.15 0.51 24.00
C LYS A 86 0.50 0.13 22.67
N GLY A 87 1.52 0.89 22.25
CA GLY A 87 2.22 0.71 20.99
C GLY A 87 1.86 1.75 19.93
N SER A 88 2.60 1.71 18.82
CA SER A 88 2.37 2.52 17.63
C SER A 88 1.40 1.83 16.70
N CYS A 89 0.69 2.62 15.90
CA CYS A 89 -0.09 2.11 14.78
C CYS A 89 0.81 1.50 13.72
N PRO A 90 0.25 0.58 12.92
CA PRO A 90 0.90 0.12 11.70
C PRO A 90 1.34 1.28 10.83
N TYR A 91 2.41 1.10 10.04
CA TYR A 91 2.87 2.16 9.14
C TYR A 91 1.75 2.54 8.15
N GLY A 92 1.64 3.84 7.86
CA GLY A 92 0.56 4.42 7.07
C GLY A 92 -0.58 4.97 7.93
N GLU A 93 -0.77 4.43 9.14
CA GLU A 93 -1.87 4.83 10.01
C GLU A 93 -1.53 5.92 11.01
N CYS A 94 -2.59 6.63 11.38
CA CYS A 94 -2.57 7.71 12.31
C CYS A 94 -3.04 7.21 13.67
N CYS A 95 -2.36 7.61 14.73
CA CYS A 95 -2.87 7.43 16.07
C CYS A 95 -3.78 8.59 16.41
N SER A 96 -5.09 8.37 16.41
CA SER A 96 -6.06 9.44 16.69
C SER A 96 -5.87 10.02 18.10
N LYS A 97 -6.51 11.17 18.34
CA LYS A 97 -6.56 11.76 19.69
C LYS A 97 -7.18 10.82 20.74
N GLU A 98 -8.04 9.89 20.31
CA GLU A 98 -8.65 8.85 21.15
C GLU A 98 -7.76 7.61 21.35
N GLY A 99 -6.57 7.57 20.74
CA GLY A 99 -5.66 6.43 20.85
C GLY A 99 -6.12 5.21 20.04
N ILE A 100 -6.77 5.45 18.90
CA ILE A 100 -7.19 4.41 17.95
C ILE A 100 -6.41 4.60 16.65
N CYS A 101 -5.97 3.51 16.06
CA CYS A 101 -5.33 3.49 14.77
C CYS A 101 -6.35 3.58 13.64
N GLY A 102 -6.04 4.41 12.64
CA GLY A 102 -6.84 4.47 11.43
C GLY A 102 -6.31 5.48 10.42
N LEU A 103 -6.92 5.47 9.25
CA LEU A 103 -6.51 6.29 8.09
C LEU A 103 -7.45 7.47 7.83
N SER A 104 -8.58 7.55 8.52
CA SER A 104 -9.56 8.61 8.24
C SER A 104 -9.06 9.96 8.74
N THR A 105 -9.63 11.04 8.22
CA THR A 105 -9.32 12.41 8.64
C THR A 105 -9.54 12.63 10.15
N LYS A 106 -10.48 11.90 10.76
CA LYS A 106 -10.68 11.87 12.22
C LYS A 106 -9.47 11.30 12.97
N HIS A 107 -8.78 10.31 12.39
CA HIS A 107 -7.58 9.72 12.96
C HIS A 107 -6.33 10.54 12.67
N CYS A 108 -6.20 11.01 11.42
CA CYS A 108 -5.00 11.65 10.90
C CYS A 108 -4.92 13.16 11.06
N GLY A 109 -6.07 13.80 11.31
CA GLY A 109 -6.18 15.25 11.43
C GLY A 109 -5.78 15.78 12.80
N VAL A 110 -6.46 16.83 13.23
CA VAL A 110 -6.14 17.56 14.46
C VAL A 110 -6.20 16.62 15.67
N GLY A 111 -5.09 16.57 16.41
CA GLY A 111 -4.94 15.75 17.61
C GLY A 111 -4.36 14.35 17.36
N CYS A 112 -4.03 14.02 16.12
CA CYS A 112 -3.22 12.84 15.83
C CYS A 112 -1.88 12.89 16.59
N ASN A 113 -1.46 11.76 17.16
CA ASN A 113 -0.22 11.64 17.91
C ASN A 113 0.90 11.05 17.04
N PRO A 114 1.86 11.87 16.59
CA PRO A 114 2.81 11.43 15.58
C PRO A 114 3.92 10.52 16.14
N LYS A 115 3.97 10.36 17.47
CA LYS A 115 4.82 9.34 18.13
C LYS A 115 4.31 7.92 17.92
N TYR A 116 3.01 7.78 17.66
CA TYR A 116 2.33 6.49 17.56
C TYR A 116 1.63 6.31 16.22
N GLY A 117 1.83 7.21 15.24
CA GLY A 117 1.26 7.09 13.88
C GLY A 117 1.75 8.20 12.96
N ILE A 118 1.35 8.18 11.69
CA ILE A 118 1.76 9.13 10.64
C ILE A 118 0.73 10.24 10.53
N CYS A 119 0.91 11.32 11.29
CA CYS A 119 -0.07 12.40 11.31
C CYS A 119 0.05 13.32 10.11
N HIS A 120 -1.11 13.71 9.54
CA HIS A 120 -1.17 14.73 8.51
C HIS A 120 -1.09 16.10 9.20
N LYS A 121 0.08 16.74 9.15
CA LYS A 121 0.19 18.17 9.45
C LYS A 121 -0.55 18.91 8.33
N ASP A 122 -1.66 19.54 8.69
CA ASP A 122 -2.49 20.42 7.84
C ASP A 122 -3.52 19.75 6.92
N ILE A 123 -4.54 19.11 7.51
CA ILE A 123 -5.82 18.89 6.82
C ILE A 123 -6.64 20.19 6.85
N THR A 124 -6.20 21.19 6.10
CA THR A 124 -7.09 22.25 5.58
C THR A 124 -7.10 22.27 4.05
N SER A 125 -6.19 21.55 3.38
CA SER A 125 -6.00 21.61 1.92
C SER A 125 -6.26 20.30 1.16
N PHE A 126 -6.23 19.13 1.84
CA PHE A 126 -6.40 17.83 1.16
C PHE A 126 -7.88 17.44 0.95
N ASP A 127 -8.76 17.74 1.91
CA ASP A 127 -10.18 17.34 1.86
C ASP A 127 -11.02 18.16 0.89
N ALA A 128 -10.69 19.43 0.65
CA ALA A 128 -11.44 20.29 -0.25
C ALA A 128 -11.24 19.86 -1.71
N ASN A 129 -10.00 19.60 -2.13
CA ASN A 129 -9.69 19.27 -3.52
C ASN A 129 -10.09 17.85 -3.91
N VAL A 130 -9.96 16.84 -3.02
CA VAL A 130 -10.34 15.46 -3.36
C VAL A 130 -11.87 15.29 -3.39
N ASN A 131 -12.60 15.81 -2.39
CA ASN A 131 -14.06 15.68 -2.34
C ASN A 131 -14.78 16.58 -3.37
N GLN A 132 -14.21 17.73 -3.75
CA GLN A 132 -14.76 18.59 -4.81
C GLN A 132 -14.49 18.01 -6.21
N LYS A 133 -13.34 17.34 -6.42
CA LYS A 133 -12.97 16.73 -7.70
C LYS A 133 -13.71 15.42 -7.96
N LEU A 134 -14.01 14.62 -6.93
CA LEU A 134 -14.90 13.43 -7.01
C LEU A 134 -16.37 13.78 -7.28
N LYS A 135 -16.86 14.95 -6.83
CA LYS A 135 -18.20 15.46 -7.17
C LYS A 135 -18.34 15.78 -8.67
N ASN A 136 -17.26 16.21 -9.32
CA ASN A 136 -17.25 16.54 -10.75
C ASN A 136 -17.20 15.30 -11.67
N ILE A 137 -16.86 14.12 -11.14
CA ILE A 137 -16.90 12.84 -11.88
C ILE A 137 -18.33 12.31 -12.00
N LYS A 138 -19.28 12.80 -11.18
CA LYS A 138 -20.71 12.47 -11.29
C LYS A 138 -21.46 13.29 -12.35
N VAL A 139 -20.92 13.49 -13.54
CA VAL A 139 -21.72 13.89 -14.71
C VAL A 139 -21.11 13.29 -15.98
N GLN A 140 -21.28 11.99 -16.19
CA GLN A 140 -21.57 11.40 -17.49
C GLN A 140 -21.93 9.91 -17.36
N ASN A 141 -23.24 9.65 -17.45
CA ASN A 141 -23.89 8.41 -17.89
C ASN A 141 -23.80 7.17 -16.98
N ALA A 142 -24.63 7.19 -15.93
CA ALA A 142 -25.27 5.98 -15.44
C ALA A 142 -26.26 5.49 -16.51
N ASN A 143 -25.83 4.55 -17.36
CA ASN A 143 -26.70 3.59 -18.08
C ASN A 143 -25.96 2.57 -18.98
N ASN A 144 -24.62 2.47 -18.93
CA ASN A 144 -23.94 1.38 -19.64
C ASN A 144 -23.52 0.26 -18.69
N THR A 145 -24.02 -0.92 -19.03
CA THR A 145 -23.71 -2.24 -18.52
C THR A 145 -22.21 -2.41 -18.27
N ILE A 146 -21.86 -2.97 -17.10
CA ILE A 146 -20.50 -3.41 -16.78
C ILE A 146 -20.24 -4.68 -17.58
N GLU A 147 -20.00 -4.53 -18.87
CA GLU A 147 -19.36 -5.51 -19.73
C GLU A 147 -18.13 -4.82 -20.34
N ASN A 148 -16.95 -5.34 -20.03
CA ASN A 148 -15.64 -4.87 -20.54
C ASN A 148 -15.29 -3.41 -20.26
N SER A 149 -14.88 -3.11 -19.03
CA SER A 149 -14.01 -1.95 -18.74
C SER A 149 -12.58 -2.21 -19.24
N ASN A 150 -12.42 -2.36 -20.56
CA ASN A 150 -11.14 -2.08 -21.20
C ASN A 150 -10.92 -0.56 -21.15
N GLY A 151 -10.11 -0.10 -20.18
CA GLY A 151 -9.22 1.09 -20.11
C GLY A 151 -9.36 2.35 -20.98
N ASN A 152 -10.41 2.56 -21.78
CA ASN A 152 -10.40 3.56 -22.86
C ASN A 152 -10.75 4.99 -22.42
N GLY A 153 -11.42 5.20 -21.28
CA GLY A 153 -11.81 6.54 -20.79
C GLY A 153 -10.65 7.31 -20.15
N PHE A 154 -9.98 6.70 -19.19
CA PHE A 154 -8.91 7.32 -18.40
C PHE A 154 -7.60 7.50 -19.17
N GLU A 155 -7.26 6.54 -20.03
CA GLU A 155 -6.16 6.71 -20.99
C GLU A 155 -6.41 7.94 -21.86
N THR A 156 -7.65 8.16 -22.31
CA THR A 156 -8.01 9.32 -23.13
C THR A 156 -7.88 10.63 -22.35
N GLU A 157 -8.35 10.71 -21.10
CA GLU A 157 -8.19 11.93 -20.27
C GLU A 157 -6.71 12.25 -20.05
N THR A 158 -5.91 11.25 -19.66
CA THR A 158 -4.47 11.44 -19.42
C THR A 158 -3.74 11.87 -20.68
N ILE A 159 -4.07 11.27 -21.83
CA ILE A 159 -3.49 11.67 -23.13
C ILE A 159 -3.86 13.12 -23.45
N ASN A 160 -5.10 13.55 -23.24
CA ASN A 160 -5.52 14.92 -23.49
C ASN A 160 -4.79 15.92 -22.58
N ASP A 161 -4.62 15.58 -21.31
CA ASP A 161 -3.88 16.40 -20.33
C ASP A 161 -2.38 16.53 -20.71
N ILE A 162 -1.76 15.42 -21.16
CA ILE A 162 -0.40 15.42 -21.74
C ILE A 162 -0.33 16.33 -22.98
N MET A 163 -1.33 16.28 -23.87
CA MET A 163 -1.39 17.13 -25.06
C MET A 163 -1.35 18.61 -24.68
N GLU A 164 -2.19 19.01 -23.73
CA GLU A 164 -2.33 20.39 -23.26
C GLU A 164 -1.03 20.90 -22.62
N HIS A 165 -0.49 20.17 -21.64
CA HIS A 165 0.64 20.64 -20.83
C HIS A 165 2.00 20.51 -21.52
N LEU A 166 2.14 19.59 -22.48
CA LEU A 166 3.39 19.39 -23.23
C LEU A 166 3.34 19.90 -24.66
N ASN A 167 2.21 20.48 -25.10
CA ASN A 167 1.99 20.93 -26.47
C ASN A 167 2.30 19.81 -27.49
N MET A 168 1.76 18.63 -27.21
CA MET A 168 1.93 17.43 -28.03
C MET A 168 0.68 17.18 -28.89
N THR A 169 0.87 16.67 -30.10
CA THR A 169 -0.25 16.08 -30.85
C THR A 169 -0.79 14.84 -30.12
N LYS A 170 -2.05 14.46 -30.37
CA LYS A 170 -2.65 13.24 -29.78
C LYS A 170 -1.80 11.99 -29.98
N LYS A 171 -1.19 11.84 -31.16
CA LYS A 171 -0.29 10.72 -31.47
C LYS A 171 0.96 10.73 -30.59
N GLN A 172 1.61 11.90 -30.46
CA GLN A 172 2.81 12.05 -29.62
C GLN A 172 2.48 11.84 -28.14
N ALA A 173 1.37 12.39 -27.65
CA ALA A 173 0.91 12.22 -26.28
C ALA A 173 0.58 10.76 -25.97
N LYS A 174 -0.07 10.05 -26.89
CA LYS A 174 -0.31 8.60 -26.76
C LYS A 174 1.02 7.83 -26.68
N GLN A 175 1.99 8.13 -27.54
CA GLN A 175 3.31 7.51 -27.47
C GLN A 175 4.00 7.83 -26.14
N PHE A 176 3.98 9.08 -25.71
CA PHE A 176 4.54 9.52 -24.43
C PHE A 176 3.95 8.73 -23.25
N TYR A 177 2.62 8.61 -23.21
CA TYR A 177 1.88 7.84 -22.22
C TYR A 177 2.28 6.35 -22.22
N THR A 178 2.26 5.71 -23.40
CA THR A 178 2.60 4.28 -23.53
C THR A 178 4.03 3.99 -23.09
N TYR A 179 4.99 4.80 -23.53
CA TYR A 179 6.40 4.57 -23.20
C TYR A 179 6.73 4.90 -21.73
N GLY A 180 6.07 5.87 -21.11
CA GLY A 180 6.23 6.11 -19.67
C GLY A 180 5.68 4.98 -18.80
N ASN A 181 4.52 4.42 -19.16
CA ASN A 181 4.01 3.21 -18.50
C ASN A 181 4.98 2.03 -18.63
N LYS A 182 5.51 1.80 -19.84
CA LYS A 182 6.53 0.77 -20.10
C LYS A 182 7.82 1.00 -19.31
N ALA A 183 8.23 2.26 -19.16
CA ALA A 183 9.40 2.63 -18.38
C ALA A 183 9.26 2.26 -16.90
N ILE A 184 8.09 2.52 -16.30
CA ILE A 184 7.79 2.13 -14.90
C ILE A 184 7.65 0.61 -14.78
N SER A 185 7.08 -0.06 -15.79
CA SER A 185 6.84 -1.51 -15.74
C SER A 185 8.14 -2.31 -15.56
N TYR A 186 9.27 -1.87 -16.13
CA TYR A 186 10.55 -2.58 -15.97
C TYR A 186 10.94 -2.82 -14.51
N TYR A 187 10.66 -1.86 -13.62
CA TYR A 187 10.94 -1.99 -12.19
C TYR A 187 9.89 -2.85 -11.46
N SER A 188 8.61 -2.66 -11.77
CA SER A 188 7.51 -3.46 -11.21
C SER A 188 7.66 -4.95 -11.58
N ASP A 189 7.97 -5.24 -12.85
CA ASP A 189 8.17 -6.60 -13.36
C ASP A 189 9.38 -7.25 -12.70
N THR A 190 10.44 -6.48 -12.48
CA THR A 190 11.64 -6.91 -11.75
C THR A 190 11.34 -7.25 -10.30
N PHE A 191 10.56 -6.43 -9.60
CA PHE A 191 10.14 -6.70 -8.24
C PHE A 191 9.34 -8.00 -8.17
N LYS A 192 8.30 -8.12 -9.02
CA LYS A 192 7.46 -9.31 -9.07
C LYS A 192 8.27 -10.57 -9.35
N TYR A 193 9.16 -10.52 -10.35
CA TYR A 193 10.07 -11.62 -10.66
C TYR A 193 10.94 -12.01 -9.47
N SER A 194 11.47 -11.01 -8.75
CA SER A 194 12.33 -11.23 -7.58
C SER A 194 11.60 -11.93 -6.44
N VAL A 195 10.34 -11.57 -6.21
CA VAL A 195 9.44 -12.23 -5.26
C VAL A 195 9.15 -13.66 -5.70
N ASP A 196 8.65 -13.86 -6.93
CA ASP A 196 8.25 -15.17 -7.47
C ASP A 196 9.38 -16.21 -7.43
N HIS A 197 10.62 -15.77 -7.67
CA HIS A 197 11.79 -16.64 -7.73
C HIS A 197 12.60 -16.64 -6.43
N LYS A 198 12.11 -15.99 -5.37
CA LYS A 198 12.75 -15.91 -4.05
C LYS A 198 14.22 -15.50 -4.15
N LEU A 199 14.50 -14.47 -4.94
CA LEU A 199 15.86 -14.02 -5.20
C LEU A 199 16.52 -13.50 -3.90
N SER A 200 17.83 -13.74 -3.77
CA SER A 200 18.61 -13.08 -2.72
C SER A 200 18.67 -11.56 -2.95
N LEU A 201 18.92 -10.79 -1.89
CA LEU A 201 19.08 -9.34 -1.96
C LEU A 201 20.02 -8.91 -3.10
N LYS A 202 21.20 -9.57 -3.20
CA LYS A 202 22.18 -9.29 -4.25
C LYS A 202 21.61 -9.51 -5.66
N LYS A 203 20.89 -10.61 -5.88
CA LYS A 203 20.27 -10.91 -7.19
C LYS A 203 19.12 -9.96 -7.51
N CYS A 204 18.30 -9.59 -6.53
CA CYS A 204 17.24 -8.58 -6.71
C CYS A 204 17.83 -7.22 -7.13
N ILE A 205 18.88 -6.76 -6.44
CA ILE A 205 19.58 -5.50 -6.78
C ILE A 205 20.14 -5.55 -8.20
N GLN A 206 20.77 -6.68 -8.60
CA GLN A 206 21.27 -6.87 -9.97
C GLN A 206 20.15 -6.81 -11.02
N MET A 207 18.95 -7.29 -10.69
CA MET A 207 17.80 -7.17 -11.59
C MET A 207 17.31 -5.71 -11.68
N CYS A 208 17.37 -4.94 -10.60
CA CYS A 208 17.09 -3.50 -10.64
C CYS A 208 18.07 -2.75 -11.55
N ASP A 209 19.37 -3.09 -11.51
CA ASP A 209 20.36 -2.49 -12.41
C ASP A 209 20.03 -2.79 -13.88
N LYS A 210 19.66 -4.03 -14.21
CA LYS A 210 19.21 -4.42 -15.57
C LYS A 210 17.91 -3.72 -15.99
N ALA A 211 16.98 -3.51 -15.07
CA ALA A 211 15.76 -2.76 -15.32
C ALA A 211 16.08 -1.30 -15.64
N ASN A 212 17.03 -0.71 -14.91
CA ASN A 212 17.48 0.66 -15.15
C ASN A 212 18.20 0.81 -16.49
N GLU A 213 19.01 -0.15 -16.93
CA GLU A 213 19.59 -0.14 -18.27
C GLU A 213 18.52 -0.08 -19.37
N LYS A 214 17.45 -0.88 -19.24
CA LYS A 214 16.30 -0.83 -20.16
C LYS A 214 15.57 0.50 -20.10
N PHE A 215 15.40 1.05 -18.90
CA PHE A 215 14.79 2.36 -18.67
C PHE A 215 15.59 3.48 -19.34
N ILE A 216 16.91 3.55 -19.10
CA ILE A 216 17.82 4.54 -19.68
C ILE A 216 17.81 4.42 -21.20
N SER A 217 17.90 3.20 -21.74
CA SER A 217 17.83 2.95 -23.19
C SER A 217 16.52 3.47 -23.80
N LEU A 218 15.38 3.23 -23.14
CA LEU A 218 14.07 3.74 -23.57
C LEU A 218 14.01 5.28 -23.48
N SER A 219 14.45 5.87 -22.37
CA SER A 219 14.41 7.32 -22.12
C SER A 219 15.36 8.12 -23.04
N ASN A 220 16.45 7.52 -23.50
CA ASN A 220 17.41 8.16 -24.41
C ASN A 220 17.09 7.94 -25.89
N ASN A 221 16.12 7.09 -26.20
CA ASN A 221 15.76 6.78 -27.57
C ASN A 221 14.97 7.92 -28.21
N LYS A 222 15.63 8.65 -29.11
CA LYS A 222 15.09 9.81 -29.85
C LYS A 222 13.89 9.49 -30.75
N THR A 223 13.61 8.22 -31.04
CA THR A 223 12.49 7.81 -31.90
C THR A 223 11.17 7.66 -31.14
N ASN A 224 11.21 7.68 -29.80
CA ASN A 224 10.01 7.74 -28.99
C ASN A 224 9.87 9.11 -28.31
N ASN A 225 8.65 9.49 -27.96
CA ASN A 225 8.37 10.82 -27.40
C ASN A 225 8.69 10.94 -25.91
N PHE A 226 8.93 9.83 -25.20
CA PHE A 226 9.13 9.81 -23.76
C PHE A 226 10.59 10.00 -23.38
N ASN A 227 10.84 10.92 -22.44
CA ASN A 227 12.12 11.04 -21.75
C ASN A 227 11.90 11.75 -20.40
N LEU A 228 12.81 11.54 -19.45
CA LEU A 228 12.73 12.13 -18.11
C LEU A 228 12.70 13.66 -18.10
N LYS A 229 13.40 14.34 -19.02
CA LYS A 229 13.40 15.81 -19.08
C LYS A 229 12.00 16.35 -19.40
N THR A 230 11.35 15.79 -20.41
CA THR A 230 9.98 16.14 -20.79
C THR A 230 8.99 15.74 -19.70
N TYR A 231 9.19 14.58 -19.06
CA TYR A 231 8.31 14.15 -17.98
C TYR A 231 8.42 15.04 -16.73
N ASN A 232 9.63 15.45 -16.34
CA ASN A 232 9.82 16.44 -15.27
C ASN A 232 9.21 17.81 -15.60
N LYS A 233 9.15 18.20 -16.88
CA LYS A 233 8.41 19.40 -17.30
C LYS A 233 6.91 19.24 -17.05
N TYR A 234 6.36 18.07 -17.36
CA TYR A 234 4.96 17.75 -17.09
C TYR A 234 4.65 17.70 -15.58
N LEU A 235 5.52 17.11 -14.76
CA LEU A 235 5.37 17.11 -13.30
C LEU A 235 5.33 18.54 -12.74
N LYS A 236 6.25 19.39 -13.19
CA LYS A 236 6.31 20.82 -12.80
C LYS A 236 5.06 21.59 -13.21
N SER A 237 4.45 21.29 -14.36
CA SER A 237 3.20 21.97 -14.76
C SER A 237 2.00 21.61 -13.89
N HIS A 238 2.13 20.59 -13.04
CA HIS A 238 1.13 20.12 -12.08
C HIS A 238 1.50 20.41 -10.63
N ASN A 239 2.45 21.34 -10.40
CA ASN A 239 2.94 21.70 -9.07
C ASN A 239 3.63 20.56 -8.31
N GLU A 240 4.06 19.49 -8.99
CA GLU A 240 4.91 18.48 -8.36
C GLU A 240 6.34 19.02 -8.29
N ALA A 241 6.78 19.32 -7.07
CA ALA A 241 8.11 19.90 -6.82
C ALA A 241 9.24 18.87 -7.01
N THR A 242 8.92 17.58 -6.91
CA THR A 242 9.90 16.49 -6.99
C THR A 242 10.39 16.33 -8.42
N THR A 243 11.70 16.53 -8.64
CA THR A 243 12.36 16.15 -9.90
C THR A 243 12.80 14.70 -9.80
N ILE A 244 12.56 13.93 -10.86
CA ILE A 244 12.83 12.49 -10.90
C ILE A 244 13.93 12.24 -11.92
N ASP A 245 14.96 11.52 -11.48
CA ASP A 245 16.03 11.03 -12.32
C ASP A 245 16.05 9.48 -12.34
N ASP A 246 16.93 8.93 -13.16
CA ASP A 246 17.14 7.49 -13.28
C ASP A 246 17.69 6.89 -11.98
N GLU A 247 18.54 7.62 -11.27
CA GLU A 247 19.07 7.21 -9.97
C GLU A 247 17.95 7.04 -8.92
N PHE A 248 17.00 7.97 -8.83
CA PHE A 248 15.86 7.87 -7.93
C PHE A 248 15.01 6.62 -8.19
N LEU A 249 14.73 6.31 -9.46
CA LEU A 249 13.94 5.13 -9.83
C LEU A 249 14.69 3.83 -9.53
N LEU A 250 15.98 3.78 -9.85
CA LEU A 250 16.86 2.66 -9.52
C LEU A 250 16.92 2.43 -8.01
N ASN A 251 17.13 3.50 -7.25
CA ASN A 251 17.24 3.47 -5.80
C ASN A 251 15.93 3.06 -5.15
N THR A 252 14.79 3.49 -5.70
CA THR A 252 13.46 3.02 -5.29
C THR A 252 13.32 1.51 -5.50
N CYS A 253 13.76 0.98 -6.65
CA CYS A 253 13.79 -0.47 -6.90
C CYS A 253 14.68 -1.21 -5.89
N LYS A 254 15.90 -0.72 -5.64
CA LYS A 254 16.84 -1.31 -4.68
C LYS A 254 16.28 -1.31 -3.25
N SER A 255 15.59 -0.24 -2.86
CA SER A 255 14.90 -0.16 -1.56
C SER A 255 13.84 -1.26 -1.42
N LYS A 256 13.10 -1.55 -2.49
CA LYS A 256 12.13 -2.67 -2.50
C LYS A 256 12.79 -4.04 -2.37
N CYS A 257 14.05 -4.21 -2.81
CA CYS A 257 14.79 -5.45 -2.55
C CYS A 257 15.11 -5.64 -1.05
N TYR A 258 15.40 -4.56 -0.32
CA TYR A 258 15.55 -4.63 1.14
C TYR A 258 14.24 -4.97 1.83
N MET A 259 13.11 -4.49 1.30
CA MET A 259 11.78 -4.85 1.78
C MET A 259 11.52 -6.36 1.62
N ILE A 260 11.85 -6.97 0.47
CA ILE A 260 11.76 -8.44 0.29
C ILE A 260 12.61 -9.17 1.34
N LYS A 261 13.83 -8.70 1.57
CA LYS A 261 14.74 -9.28 2.59
C LYS A 261 14.11 -9.23 3.98
N GLU A 262 13.57 -8.08 4.39
CA GLU A 262 12.93 -7.88 5.70
C GLU A 262 11.68 -8.78 5.87
N ILE A 263 10.85 -8.91 4.84
CA ILE A 263 9.68 -9.81 4.86
C ILE A 263 10.12 -11.26 5.05
N ASN A 264 11.13 -11.72 4.32
CA ASN A 264 11.63 -13.08 4.42
C ASN A 264 12.27 -13.37 5.79
N GLU A 265 12.97 -12.40 6.37
CA GLU A 265 13.52 -12.48 7.73
C GLU A 265 12.39 -12.58 8.77
N ASN A 266 11.30 -11.83 8.59
CA ASN A 266 10.13 -11.90 9.46
C ASN A 266 9.37 -13.23 9.31
N ASP A 267 9.17 -13.73 8.09
CA ASP A 267 8.54 -15.04 7.81
C ASP A 267 9.25 -16.17 8.56
N ALA A 268 10.58 -16.18 8.53
CA ALA A 268 11.39 -17.15 9.25
C ALA A 268 11.23 -17.08 10.78
N ALA A 269 10.80 -15.94 11.33
CA ALA A 269 10.62 -15.72 12.77
C ALA A 269 9.20 -16.02 13.27
N ILE A 270 8.22 -16.21 12.38
CA ILE A 270 6.83 -16.48 12.77
C ILE A 270 6.68 -17.88 13.36
N ASN A 271 6.08 -17.97 14.55
CA ASN A 271 5.65 -19.26 15.11
C ASN A 271 4.36 -19.73 14.42
N LYS A 272 4.52 -20.65 13.47
CA LYS A 272 3.44 -21.19 12.62
C LYS A 272 2.38 -22.00 13.39
N ASN A 273 2.70 -22.50 14.58
CA ASN A 273 1.77 -23.32 15.38
C ASN A 273 0.56 -22.54 15.92
N LYS A 274 0.60 -21.20 15.89
CA LYS A 274 -0.47 -20.35 16.44
C LYS A 274 -1.56 -19.98 15.42
N ILE A 275 -1.39 -20.34 14.14
CA ILE A 275 -2.17 -19.77 13.02
C ILE A 275 -3.11 -20.79 12.36
N LEU A 276 -3.10 -22.04 12.81
CA LEU A 276 -4.24 -22.93 12.55
C LEU A 276 -5.47 -22.32 13.24
N LYS A 277 -6.29 -21.59 12.45
CA LYS A 277 -7.71 -21.40 12.78
C LYS A 277 -8.22 -22.79 13.17
N LEU A 278 -8.90 -22.86 14.32
CA LEU A 278 -9.63 -24.05 14.75
C LEU A 278 -10.28 -24.63 13.51
N LYS A 279 -9.94 -25.90 13.22
CA LYS A 279 -10.60 -26.69 12.19
C LYS A 279 -12.08 -26.32 12.28
N ARG A 280 -12.70 -25.81 11.21
CA ARG A 280 -14.16 -25.77 11.20
C ARG A 280 -14.55 -27.23 11.31
N ASP A 281 -14.88 -27.65 12.53
CA ASP A 281 -15.75 -28.79 12.71
C ASP A 281 -16.98 -28.38 11.93
N LEU A 282 -17.14 -29.00 10.77
CA LEU A 282 -18.37 -29.34 10.10
C LEU A 282 -18.01 -29.59 8.64
N ASP A 283 -17.99 -30.88 8.28
CA ASP A 283 -18.23 -31.40 6.92
C ASP A 283 -19.61 -30.96 6.36
N HIS A 284 -20.21 -29.89 6.89
CA HIS A 284 -21.53 -29.41 6.57
C HIS A 284 -21.45 -28.48 5.35
N CYS A 285 -21.94 -29.01 4.24
CA CYS A 285 -22.13 -28.29 3.00
C CYS A 285 -23.62 -27.96 2.87
N ASP A 286 -24.02 -26.77 3.31
CA ASP A 286 -25.34 -26.25 2.94
C ASP A 286 -25.41 -26.11 1.41
N PRO A 287 -26.53 -26.45 0.76
CA PRO A 287 -26.69 -26.27 -0.67
C PRO A 287 -26.45 -24.81 -1.09
N SER A 288 -25.80 -24.63 -2.24
CA SER A 288 -25.52 -23.32 -2.84
C SER A 288 -26.73 -22.40 -2.95
N SER A 289 -27.92 -22.96 -3.17
CA SER A 289 -29.19 -22.24 -3.26
C SER A 289 -29.63 -21.59 -1.94
N GLN A 290 -29.05 -22.01 -0.81
CA GLN A 290 -29.34 -21.47 0.51
C GLN A 290 -28.41 -20.29 0.87
N GLY A 291 -27.30 -20.14 0.15
CA GLY A 291 -26.41 -18.97 0.26
C GLY A 291 -27.01 -17.75 -0.46
N LYS A 292 -27.33 -16.70 0.31
CA LYS A 292 -27.96 -15.46 -0.16
C LYS A 292 -27.12 -14.25 0.24
N ILE A 293 -26.65 -13.54 -0.78
CA ILE A 293 -25.84 -12.32 -0.65
C ILE A 293 -26.57 -11.21 -1.38
N SER A 294 -26.69 -10.05 -0.74
CA SER A 294 -27.30 -8.87 -1.34
C SER A 294 -26.28 -7.76 -1.53
N LEU A 295 -26.38 -7.06 -2.67
CA LEU A 295 -25.69 -5.80 -2.89
C LEU A 295 -26.30 -4.72 -1.99
N VAL A 296 -25.50 -4.09 -1.14
CA VAL A 296 -25.91 -2.95 -0.31
C VAL A 296 -25.88 -1.67 -1.14
N THR A 297 -24.78 -1.45 -1.87
CA THR A 297 -24.60 -0.34 -2.81
C THR A 297 -23.58 -0.73 -3.86
N ASN A 298 -23.79 -0.32 -5.12
CA ASN A 298 -22.83 -0.50 -6.21
C ASN A 298 -21.69 0.53 -6.18
N ASN A 299 -21.80 1.55 -5.33
CA ASN A 299 -20.88 2.68 -5.28
C ASN A 299 -20.65 3.06 -3.81
N TYR A 300 -19.87 2.23 -3.11
CA TYR A 300 -19.31 2.59 -1.82
C TYR A 300 -17.97 3.31 -2.01
N LYS A 301 -17.17 3.44 -0.95
CA LYS A 301 -15.84 4.07 -0.94
C LYS A 301 -15.05 3.73 -2.21
N ASN A 302 -14.55 4.77 -2.88
CA ASN A 302 -13.77 4.67 -4.12
C ASN A 302 -14.50 3.95 -5.28
N GLY A 303 -15.84 3.98 -5.32
CA GLY A 303 -16.61 3.36 -6.40
C GLY A 303 -16.75 1.85 -6.31
N ILE A 304 -16.28 1.24 -5.22
CA ILE A 304 -16.26 -0.22 -5.05
C ILE A 304 -17.61 -0.68 -4.45
N PRO A 305 -18.18 -1.81 -4.90
CA PRO A 305 -19.44 -2.31 -4.37
C PRO A 305 -19.30 -2.83 -2.93
N GLN A 306 -20.36 -2.67 -2.14
CA GLN A 306 -20.49 -3.23 -0.80
C GLN A 306 -21.62 -4.27 -0.77
N TYR A 307 -21.37 -5.42 -0.18
CA TYR A 307 -22.31 -6.54 -0.07
C TYR A 307 -22.55 -6.92 1.39
N LYS A 308 -23.62 -7.68 1.63
CA LYS A 308 -23.93 -8.29 2.93
C LYS A 308 -24.50 -9.69 2.73
N GLN A 309 -24.35 -10.54 3.74
CA GLN A 309 -25.13 -11.77 3.81
C GLN A 309 -26.56 -11.46 4.25
N ASP A 310 -27.54 -12.15 3.66
CA ASP A 310 -28.95 -11.95 4.00
C ASP A 310 -29.36 -12.73 5.26
N ASN A 311 -30.35 -12.21 5.99
CA ASN A 311 -30.90 -12.90 7.15
C ASN A 311 -31.51 -14.25 6.74
N GLY A 312 -31.18 -15.32 7.49
CA GLY A 312 -31.63 -16.68 7.18
C GLY A 312 -30.92 -17.32 5.98
N SER A 313 -29.84 -16.72 5.48
CA SER A 313 -28.90 -17.36 4.56
C SER A 313 -28.11 -18.45 5.25
N ALA A 314 -27.79 -19.53 4.53
CA ALA A 314 -26.65 -20.36 4.87
C ALA A 314 -25.35 -19.54 4.85
N GLU A 315 -24.34 -19.94 5.60
CA GLU A 315 -23.05 -19.22 5.62
C GLU A 315 -22.37 -19.24 4.24
N THR A 316 -22.03 -18.05 3.76
CA THR A 316 -21.29 -17.83 2.51
C THR A 316 -19.89 -17.32 2.82
N GLY A 317 -18.97 -17.37 1.85
CA GLY A 317 -17.60 -16.89 2.06
C GLY A 317 -17.48 -15.39 2.38
N ILE A 318 -18.55 -14.60 2.29
CA ILE A 318 -18.50 -13.17 2.65
C ILE A 318 -18.38 -12.95 4.16
N VAL A 319 -18.81 -13.89 5.00
CA VAL A 319 -18.73 -13.74 6.47
C VAL A 319 -17.41 -14.25 7.05
N THR A 320 -16.58 -14.88 6.22
CA THR A 320 -15.30 -15.49 6.61
C THR A 320 -14.09 -14.64 6.23
N VAL A 321 -14.23 -13.72 5.27
CA VAL A 321 -13.19 -12.74 4.93
C VAL A 321 -12.82 -11.92 6.16
N ASN A 322 -11.53 -11.66 6.33
CA ASN A 322 -11.00 -10.87 7.43
C ASN A 322 -10.20 -9.65 6.94
N GLY A 323 -10.36 -9.29 5.66
CA GLY A 323 -9.69 -8.17 5.06
C GLY A 323 -8.18 -8.38 5.03
N CYS A 324 -7.42 -7.32 5.21
CA CYS A 324 -5.97 -7.38 5.08
C CYS A 324 -5.25 -7.86 6.36
N SER A 325 -5.78 -8.91 7.00
CA SER A 325 -5.27 -9.47 8.27
C SER A 325 -4.00 -10.32 8.08
N ILE A 326 -2.97 -9.78 7.40
CA ILE A 326 -1.74 -10.49 7.10
C ILE A 326 -0.75 -10.31 8.26
N PRO A 327 -0.40 -11.32 9.07
CA PRO A 327 0.50 -11.19 10.23
C PRO A 327 1.88 -10.60 9.90
N LEU A 328 2.40 -10.90 8.71
CA LEU A 328 3.64 -10.30 8.19
C LEU A 328 3.52 -8.80 7.93
N LEU A 329 2.28 -8.32 7.75
CA LEU A 329 1.92 -6.94 7.54
C LEU A 329 1.06 -6.37 8.66
N GLN A 330 0.88 -7.06 9.80
CA GLN A 330 0.11 -6.51 10.92
C GLN A 330 0.81 -5.30 11.53
N ASP A 331 2.13 -5.21 11.35
CA ASP A 331 2.93 -4.03 11.66
C ASP A 331 2.82 -2.91 10.61
N PHE A 332 2.14 -3.19 9.49
CA PHE A 332 2.24 -2.49 8.21
C PHE A 332 0.88 -2.06 7.61
N TYR A 333 -0.25 -2.60 8.08
CA TYR A 333 -1.59 -2.28 7.57
C TYR A 333 -2.73 -2.78 8.49
N ASN A 334 -3.78 -1.99 8.68
CA ASN A 334 -4.99 -2.36 9.43
C ASN A 334 -6.19 -2.69 8.51
N SER A 335 -6.93 -3.71 8.94
CA SER A 335 -8.00 -4.43 8.24
C SER A 335 -9.40 -3.81 8.37
N ASP A 336 -9.62 -2.83 9.25
CA ASP A 336 -10.98 -2.41 9.60
C ASP A 336 -11.57 -1.42 8.58
N ASP A 337 -12.21 -1.92 7.51
CA ASP A 337 -13.13 -1.26 6.53
C ASP A 337 -12.68 0.07 5.86
N TYR A 338 -11.51 0.62 6.17
CA TYR A 338 -11.07 1.96 5.73
C TYR A 338 -9.74 1.98 4.96
N GLY A 339 -9.05 0.84 4.83
CA GLY A 339 -7.82 0.76 4.03
C GLY A 339 -8.13 0.63 2.53
N LEU A 340 -7.34 1.31 1.68
CA LEU A 340 -7.51 1.32 0.22
C LEU A 340 -7.63 -0.09 -0.37
N PHE A 341 -6.84 -1.04 0.13
CA PHE A 341 -6.77 -2.41 -0.35
C PHE A 341 -7.63 -3.42 0.41
N VAL A 342 -8.37 -3.02 1.45
CA VAL A 342 -9.32 -3.90 2.16
C VAL A 342 -10.23 -4.66 1.19
N PRO A 343 -10.87 -4.02 0.19
CA PRO A 343 -11.74 -4.75 -0.71
C PRO A 343 -11.01 -5.76 -1.59
N VAL A 344 -9.72 -5.54 -1.86
CA VAL A 344 -8.87 -6.50 -2.60
C VAL A 344 -8.50 -7.68 -1.72
N CYS A 345 -8.19 -7.44 -0.44
CA CYS A 345 -7.96 -8.50 0.53
C CYS A 345 -9.20 -9.37 0.74
N ASN A 346 -10.40 -8.80 0.81
CA ASN A 346 -11.64 -9.61 0.87
C ASN A 346 -11.78 -10.56 -0.32
N SER A 347 -11.48 -10.10 -1.55
CA SER A 347 -11.49 -10.98 -2.74
C SER A 347 -10.39 -12.05 -2.72
N HIS A 348 -9.25 -11.77 -2.09
CA HIS A 348 -8.14 -12.71 -1.94
C HIS A 348 -8.41 -13.78 -0.88
N ASP A 349 -8.95 -13.39 0.27
CA ASP A 349 -9.43 -14.30 1.31
C ASP A 349 -10.41 -15.31 0.72
N LEU A 350 -11.43 -14.81 0.00
CA LEU A 350 -12.42 -15.64 -0.66
C LEU A 350 -11.79 -16.57 -1.71
N CYS A 351 -10.78 -16.08 -2.45
CA CYS A 351 -10.05 -16.89 -3.43
C CYS A 351 -9.24 -18.03 -2.77
N TYR A 352 -8.62 -17.77 -1.62
CA TYR A 352 -7.92 -18.77 -0.82
C TYR A 352 -8.90 -19.79 -0.24
N GLU A 353 -10.00 -19.34 0.36
CA GLU A 353 -11.03 -20.20 0.93
C GLU A 353 -11.69 -21.10 -0.11
N CYS A 354 -11.93 -20.57 -1.31
CA CYS A 354 -12.50 -21.34 -2.42
C CYS A 354 -11.47 -22.12 -3.25
N GLN A 355 -10.22 -22.19 -2.79
CA GLN A 355 -9.17 -23.06 -3.37
C GLN A 355 -9.00 -22.91 -4.89
N VAL A 356 -9.14 -21.69 -5.43
CA VAL A 356 -9.02 -21.39 -6.87
C VAL A 356 -7.59 -21.64 -7.39
N GLY A 357 -6.61 -21.68 -6.49
CA GLY A 357 -5.19 -21.85 -6.76
C GLY A 357 -4.40 -20.64 -6.29
N LYS A 358 -3.46 -20.87 -5.37
CA LYS A 358 -2.71 -19.80 -4.69
C LYS A 358 -2.07 -18.78 -5.63
N SER A 359 -1.34 -19.25 -6.66
CA SER A 359 -0.70 -18.36 -7.64
C SER A 359 -1.72 -17.50 -8.40
N THR A 360 -2.87 -18.08 -8.78
CA THR A 360 -3.96 -17.33 -9.42
C THR A 360 -4.49 -16.25 -8.49
N CYS A 361 -4.75 -16.59 -7.23
CA CYS A 361 -5.21 -15.66 -6.21
C CYS A 361 -4.19 -14.52 -5.97
N ASP A 362 -2.91 -14.84 -5.80
CA ASP A 362 -1.87 -13.85 -5.51
C ASP A 362 -1.61 -12.91 -6.70
N ASN A 363 -1.65 -13.42 -7.94
CA ASN A 363 -1.51 -12.57 -9.13
C ASN A 363 -2.73 -11.63 -9.29
N ARG A 364 -3.94 -12.16 -9.07
CA ARG A 364 -5.17 -11.36 -9.08
C ARG A 364 -5.14 -10.29 -8.00
N PHE A 365 -4.68 -10.63 -6.80
CA PHE A 365 -4.49 -9.72 -5.68
C PHE A 365 -3.58 -8.53 -6.05
N LEU A 366 -2.39 -8.80 -6.58
CA LEU A 366 -1.47 -7.75 -7.04
C LEU A 366 -2.12 -6.87 -8.11
N ASN A 367 -2.76 -7.47 -9.11
CA ASN A 367 -3.39 -6.73 -10.20
C ASN A 367 -4.53 -5.84 -9.70
N ASN A 368 -5.39 -6.37 -8.83
CA ASN A 368 -6.50 -5.61 -8.25
C ASN A 368 -6.00 -4.46 -7.37
N MET A 369 -4.91 -4.62 -6.61
CA MET A 369 -4.29 -3.50 -5.89
C MET A 369 -3.70 -2.45 -6.81
N LYS A 370 -2.97 -2.86 -7.85
CA LYS A 370 -2.43 -1.92 -8.86
C LYS A 370 -3.54 -1.15 -9.57
N ASN A 371 -4.67 -1.79 -9.84
CA ASN A 371 -5.85 -1.14 -10.40
C ASN A 371 -6.45 -0.14 -9.41
N LEU A 372 -6.52 -0.46 -8.11
CA LEU A 372 -6.96 0.52 -7.11
C LEU A 372 -5.99 1.70 -6.96
N CYS A 373 -4.69 1.53 -7.20
CA CYS A 373 -3.77 2.67 -7.26
C CYS A 373 -4.07 3.62 -8.42
N GLN A 374 -4.89 3.23 -9.39
CA GLN A 374 -5.35 4.14 -10.43
C GLN A 374 -6.29 5.21 -9.88
N ILE A 375 -6.80 5.14 -8.63
CA ILE A 375 -7.56 6.26 -8.03
C ILE A 375 -6.79 7.59 -8.07
N TYR A 376 -5.46 7.52 -8.13
CA TYR A 376 -4.62 8.63 -8.55
C TYR A 376 -4.69 8.74 -10.07
N ASP A 377 -5.89 8.90 -10.66
CA ASP A 377 -6.17 8.77 -12.11
C ASP A 377 -5.28 9.70 -12.97
N LYS A 378 -4.66 10.66 -12.30
CA LYS A 378 -3.63 11.56 -12.79
C LYS A 378 -2.28 11.21 -12.16
N TRP A 379 -1.84 9.96 -12.24
CA TRP A 379 -0.57 9.53 -11.61
C TRP A 379 0.62 10.26 -12.20
N TRP A 380 0.49 10.69 -13.45
CA TRP A 380 1.44 11.58 -14.09
C TRP A 380 1.60 12.90 -13.32
N GLN A 381 0.57 13.37 -12.62
CA GLN A 381 0.54 14.57 -11.78
C GLN A 381 0.95 14.26 -10.33
N TYR A 382 0.56 13.10 -9.80
CA TYR A 382 0.82 12.66 -8.41
C TYR A 382 1.75 11.45 -8.36
N LEU A 383 2.90 11.54 -9.04
CA LEU A 383 3.73 10.34 -9.24
C LEU A 383 4.24 9.76 -7.93
N THR A 384 4.59 10.60 -6.95
CA THR A 384 5.10 10.12 -5.67
C THR A 384 4.05 9.34 -4.87
N ASP A 385 2.79 9.79 -4.90
CA ASP A 385 1.67 9.08 -4.27
C ASP A 385 1.35 7.77 -4.99
N TYR A 386 1.31 7.82 -6.33
CA TYR A 386 1.10 6.62 -7.15
C TYR A 386 2.19 5.57 -6.95
N LEU A 387 3.47 5.97 -6.97
CA LEU A 387 4.59 5.05 -6.72
C LEU A 387 4.58 4.51 -5.30
N THR A 388 4.11 5.31 -4.33
CA THR A 388 3.92 4.85 -2.95
C THR A 388 2.83 3.77 -2.90
N CYS A 389 1.66 4.02 -3.49
CA CYS A 389 0.58 3.04 -3.59
C CYS A 389 1.02 1.75 -4.29
N LEU A 390 1.74 1.86 -5.42
CA LEU A 390 2.29 0.69 -6.12
C LEU A 390 3.30 -0.07 -5.25
N GLY A 391 4.14 0.66 -4.50
CA GLY A 391 5.08 0.07 -3.55
C GLY A 391 4.37 -0.69 -2.44
N GLU A 392 3.24 -0.18 -1.94
CA GLU A 392 2.39 -0.88 -0.97
C GLU A 392 1.73 -2.12 -1.58
N ALA A 393 1.15 -2.01 -2.78
CA ALA A 393 0.60 -3.17 -3.49
C ALA A 393 1.64 -4.30 -3.67
N GLU A 394 2.88 -3.93 -3.97
CA GLU A 394 4.01 -4.84 -4.10
C GLU A 394 4.47 -5.43 -2.77
N LEU A 395 4.48 -4.64 -1.69
CA LEU A 395 4.69 -5.12 -0.31
C LEU A 395 3.68 -6.20 0.05
N PHE A 396 2.40 -5.95 -0.21
CA PHE A 396 1.31 -6.89 0.01
C PHE A 396 1.51 -8.20 -0.74
N TYR A 397 1.84 -8.09 -2.03
CA TYR A 397 2.13 -9.25 -2.86
C TYR A 397 3.33 -10.06 -2.36
N ALA A 398 4.41 -9.40 -1.94
CA ALA A 398 5.57 -10.06 -1.38
C ALA A 398 5.23 -10.84 -0.10
N ALA A 399 4.37 -10.28 0.77
CA ALA A 399 3.94 -10.96 1.99
C ALA A 399 3.08 -12.20 1.72
N VAL A 400 2.18 -12.16 0.73
CA VAL A 400 1.38 -13.35 0.35
C VAL A 400 2.17 -14.38 -0.45
N ASN A 401 3.40 -14.08 -0.90
CA ASN A 401 4.29 -15.04 -1.57
C ASN A 401 5.20 -15.82 -0.59
N THR A 402 5.09 -15.57 0.71
CA THR A 402 5.91 -16.21 1.74
C THR A 402 5.50 -17.64 2.08
N SER A 403 6.33 -18.33 2.88
CA SER A 403 5.98 -19.68 3.35
C SER A 403 4.80 -19.65 4.33
N PHE A 404 4.70 -18.62 5.17
CA PHE A 404 3.53 -18.38 6.01
C PHE A 404 2.23 -18.34 5.20
N ALA A 405 2.21 -17.59 4.10
CA ALA A 405 1.01 -17.48 3.27
C ALA A 405 0.67 -18.78 2.55
N GLN A 406 1.66 -19.62 2.24
CA GLN A 406 1.43 -20.98 1.75
C GLN A 406 0.72 -21.83 2.81
N ASP A 407 1.19 -21.80 4.06
CA ASP A 407 0.56 -22.53 5.16
C ASP A 407 -0.88 -22.04 5.40
N ALA A 408 -1.13 -20.73 5.29
CA ALA A 408 -2.46 -20.15 5.39
C ALA A 408 -3.39 -20.63 4.25
N TYR A 409 -2.91 -20.68 3.02
CA TYR A 409 -3.65 -21.22 1.88
C TYR A 409 -3.98 -22.71 2.07
N ASP A 410 -3.00 -23.50 2.53
CA ASP A 410 -3.16 -24.93 2.75
C ASP A 410 -4.11 -25.23 3.92
N ALA A 411 -4.14 -24.37 4.94
CA ALA A 411 -5.10 -24.46 6.04
C ALA A 411 -6.55 -24.30 5.57
N CYS A 412 -6.80 -23.60 4.45
CA CYS A 412 -8.14 -23.47 3.88
C CYS A 412 -8.65 -24.74 3.16
N LYS A 413 -7.80 -25.75 2.91
CA LYS A 413 -8.21 -27.02 2.27
C LYS A 413 -9.26 -27.81 3.07
N ILE A 414 -9.41 -27.50 4.36
CA ILE A 414 -10.42 -28.13 5.21
C ILE A 414 -11.84 -27.67 4.90
N TYR A 415 -12.00 -26.55 4.17
CA TYR A 415 -13.32 -26.08 3.78
C TYR A 415 -13.84 -26.87 2.59
N ASN A 416 -15.12 -27.22 2.62
CA ASN A 416 -15.77 -27.79 1.45
C ASN A 416 -15.99 -26.69 0.40
N SER A 417 -15.02 -26.55 -0.50
CA SER A 417 -15.01 -25.58 -1.60
C SER A 417 -15.79 -26.07 -2.83
N ASP A 418 -16.61 -27.13 -2.70
CA ASP A 418 -17.43 -27.63 -3.80
C ASP A 418 -18.34 -26.51 -4.32
N PRO A 419 -18.44 -26.31 -5.65
CA PRO A 419 -19.32 -25.31 -6.27
C PRO A 419 -20.82 -25.47 -5.95
N ASN A 420 -21.21 -26.54 -5.25
CA ASN A 420 -22.55 -26.81 -4.76
C ASN A 420 -22.74 -26.46 -3.28
N CYS A 421 -21.69 -26.05 -2.55
CA CYS A 421 -21.78 -25.58 -1.17
C CYS A 421 -22.04 -24.07 -1.09
N ALA A 422 -22.83 -23.60 -0.14
CA ALA A 422 -23.15 -22.19 0.05
C ALA A 422 -21.92 -21.28 0.19
N LEU A 423 -20.84 -21.79 0.81
CA LEU A 423 -19.59 -21.06 1.05
C LEU A 423 -19.01 -20.44 -0.23
N CYS A 424 -18.75 -21.28 -1.25
CA CYS A 424 -18.11 -20.88 -2.51
C CYS A 424 -19.03 -21.00 -3.73
N GLY A 425 -20.10 -21.76 -3.58
CA GLY A 425 -21.02 -22.16 -4.62
C GLY A 425 -22.30 -21.34 -4.69
N ALA A 426 -22.50 -20.28 -3.89
CA ALA A 426 -23.54 -19.28 -4.10
C ALA A 426 -23.35 -18.58 -5.48
N ARG A 427 -23.71 -19.31 -6.55
CA ARG A 427 -23.04 -19.32 -7.85
C ARG A 427 -23.01 -17.96 -8.53
N VAL A 428 -24.04 -17.15 -8.36
CA VAL A 428 -24.23 -15.92 -9.15
C VAL A 428 -23.43 -14.73 -8.62
N ILE A 429 -23.05 -14.73 -7.33
CA ILE A 429 -22.37 -13.58 -6.71
C ILE A 429 -20.93 -13.93 -6.33
N VAL A 430 -20.70 -15.05 -5.65
CA VAL A 430 -19.34 -15.41 -5.21
C VAL A 430 -18.45 -15.71 -6.42
N LYS A 431 -18.86 -16.67 -7.26
CA LYS A 431 -18.04 -17.17 -8.36
C LYS A 431 -17.89 -16.13 -9.48
N ASP A 432 -18.99 -15.50 -9.86
CA ASP A 432 -19.03 -14.64 -11.06
C ASP A 432 -18.64 -13.18 -10.76
N LYS A 433 -18.57 -12.76 -9.49
CA LYS A 433 -18.25 -11.38 -9.11
C LYS A 433 -17.19 -11.26 -8.03
N LEU A 434 -17.43 -11.82 -6.84
CA LEU A 434 -16.63 -11.52 -5.64
C LEU A 434 -15.25 -12.16 -5.65
N LEU A 435 -15.08 -13.32 -6.31
CA LEU A 435 -13.76 -13.93 -6.47
C LEU A 435 -12.83 -13.08 -7.34
N GLU A 436 -13.37 -12.37 -8.32
CA GLU A 436 -12.58 -11.68 -9.34
C GLU A 436 -12.39 -10.20 -9.02
N ASN A 437 -13.37 -9.60 -8.34
CA ASN A 437 -13.47 -8.16 -8.17
C ASN A 437 -13.37 -7.75 -6.70
N PRO A 438 -12.71 -6.61 -6.40
CA PRO A 438 -12.68 -6.06 -5.04
C PRO A 438 -14.09 -5.75 -4.52
N PHE A 439 -14.34 -6.00 -3.23
CA PHE A 439 -15.62 -5.70 -2.60
C PHE A 439 -15.51 -5.38 -1.11
N TYR A 440 -16.41 -4.54 -0.60
CA TYR A 440 -16.57 -4.33 0.84
C TYR A 440 -17.67 -5.22 1.42
N VAL A 441 -17.57 -5.52 2.72
CA VAL A 441 -18.58 -6.27 3.46
C VAL A 441 -19.24 -5.37 4.47
N LYS A 442 -20.58 -5.35 4.49
CA LYS A 442 -21.35 -4.79 5.59
C LYS A 442 -21.70 -5.93 6.53
N MET A 443 -21.08 -5.91 7.71
CA MET A 443 -21.40 -6.84 8.80
C MET A 443 -22.81 -6.62 9.33
#